data_AF-A0A932LC11-F1
#
_entry.id   AF-A0A932LC11-F1
#
_cell.length_a   1.000
_cell.length_b   1.000
_cell.length_c   1.000
_cell.angle_alpha   90.00
_cell.angle_beta   90.00
_cell.angle_gamma   90.00
#
_symmetry.space_group_name_H-M   'P 1'
#
loop_
_entity.id
_entity.type
_entity.pdbx_description
1 polymer ?
#
loop_
_entity_poly.entity_id
_entity_poly.type
_entity_poly.pdbx_seq_one_letter_code
_entity_poly.pdbx_strand_id
1 'polypeptide(L)'
;MSKSNGLILGHTEGKASKWRGIKALFDRSIPDKAACQRFLQAFQRKPKLKHLVRLTNAVHTAVFAPSGAGKNVSIVEPFLLTSDESCIVTDIKGENAKLTADFRQEVLGQKII
;
A
#
# COMPACT_ATOMS: atom_id res chain seq x y z
N MET A 1 7.31 8.10 -3.76
CA MET A 1 6.30 7.03 -3.57
C MET A 1 4.92 7.66 -3.70
N SER A 2 3.92 6.94 -4.24
CA SER A 2 2.55 7.48 -4.35
C SER A 2 2.02 7.75 -2.95
N LYS A 3 1.59 8.98 -2.67
CA LYS A 3 0.77 9.32 -1.50
C LYS A 3 -0.50 8.45 -1.57
N SER A 4 -0.79 7.67 -0.55
CA SER A 4 -1.92 6.74 -0.59
C SER A 4 -2.44 6.47 0.81
N ASN A 5 -3.66 6.93 1.04
CA ASN A 5 -4.35 6.86 2.33
C ASN A 5 -4.97 5.47 2.54
N GLY A 6 -5.30 5.16 3.80
CA GLY A 6 -6.01 3.94 4.18
C GLY A 6 -5.12 2.75 4.53
N LEU A 7 -5.73 1.76 5.20
CA LEU A 7 -5.05 0.59 5.76
C LEU A 7 -4.57 -0.36 4.67
N ILE A 8 -3.33 -0.82 4.77
CA ILE A 8 -2.79 -1.85 3.87
C ILE A 8 -3.43 -3.20 4.22
N LEU A 9 -4.12 -3.81 3.25
CA LEU A 9 -4.67 -5.16 3.39
C LEU A 9 -3.68 -6.23 2.90
N GLY A 10 -2.76 -5.85 2.04
CA GLY A 10 -1.77 -6.74 1.47
C GLY A 10 -1.33 -6.25 0.10
N HIS A 11 -0.96 -7.19 -0.76
CA HIS A 11 -0.53 -6.89 -2.11
C HIS A 11 -1.12 -7.88 -3.11
N THR A 12 -1.38 -7.42 -4.32
CA THR A 12 -1.67 -8.34 -5.42
C THR A 12 -0.37 -8.93 -5.94
N GLU A 13 -0.26 -10.26 -5.96
CA GLU A 13 0.81 -10.96 -6.67
C GLU A 13 0.32 -11.41 -8.06
N GLY A 14 1.23 -11.42 -9.02
CA GLY A 14 0.98 -11.95 -10.36
C GLY A 14 1.29 -10.99 -11.49
N LYS A 15 1.77 -11.54 -12.62
CA LYS A 15 1.81 -10.82 -13.88
C LYS A 15 0.42 -10.86 -14.50
N ALA A 16 -0.07 -9.71 -14.97
CA ALA A 16 -1.31 -9.67 -15.74
C ALA A 16 -1.18 -10.62 -16.95
N SER A 17 -2.23 -11.42 -17.20
CA SER A 17 -2.25 -12.33 -18.35
C SER A 17 -2.09 -11.54 -19.65
N LYS A 18 -1.14 -11.95 -20.51
CA LYS A 18 -0.89 -11.33 -21.82
C LYS A 18 -2.17 -11.25 -22.65
N TRP A 19 -2.95 -12.34 -22.68
CA TRP A 19 -4.23 -12.39 -23.37
C TRP A 19 -5.23 -11.37 -22.84
N ARG A 20 -5.30 -11.21 -21.51
CA ARG A 20 -6.18 -10.21 -20.89
C ARG A 20 -5.71 -8.79 -21.19
N GLY A 21 -4.39 -8.58 -21.27
CA GLY A 21 -3.78 -7.33 -21.71
C GLY A 21 -4.10 -6.98 -23.17
N ILE A 22 -4.02 -7.95 -24.10
CA ILE A 22 -4.41 -7.75 -25.51
C ILE A 22 -5.91 -7.43 -25.59
N LYS A 23 -6.77 -8.24 -24.95
CA LYS A 23 -8.22 -8.04 -24.96
C LYS A 23 -8.63 -6.67 -24.39
N ALA A 24 -7.88 -6.13 -23.43
CA ALA A 24 -8.15 -4.80 -22.86
C ALA A 24 -8.08 -3.69 -23.93
N LEU A 25 -7.23 -3.81 -24.96
CA LEU A 25 -7.16 -2.81 -26.03
C LEU A 25 -8.42 -2.75 -26.91
N PHE A 26 -9.22 -3.82 -26.92
CA PHE A 26 -10.45 -3.93 -27.69
C PHE A 26 -11.71 -3.76 -26.83
N ASP A 27 -11.55 -3.55 -25.52
CA ASP A 27 -12.64 -3.36 -24.60
C ASP A 27 -13.08 -1.89 -24.60
N ARG A 28 -14.19 -1.59 -25.29
CA ARG A 28 -14.77 -0.24 -25.38
C ARG A 28 -15.38 0.25 -24.07
N SER A 29 -15.54 -0.62 -23.06
CA SER A 29 -16.10 -0.23 -21.76
C SER A 29 -15.08 0.46 -20.85
N ILE A 30 -13.80 0.39 -21.19
CA ILE A 30 -12.72 0.98 -20.38
C ILE A 30 -12.08 2.18 -21.09
N PRO A 31 -11.65 3.22 -20.35
CA PRO A 31 -10.95 4.35 -20.93
C PRO A 31 -9.61 3.95 -21.58
N ASP A 32 -9.24 4.61 -22.68
CA ASP A 32 -8.04 4.32 -23.48
C ASP A 32 -6.75 4.24 -22.64
N LYS A 33 -6.60 5.19 -21.69
CA LYS A 33 -5.47 5.21 -20.77
C LYS A 33 -5.39 3.93 -19.93
N ALA A 34 -6.53 3.45 -19.43
CA ALA A 34 -6.62 2.24 -18.63
C ALA A 34 -6.35 0.98 -19.49
N ALA A 35 -6.86 0.96 -20.73
CA ALA A 35 -6.59 -0.11 -21.70
C ALA A 35 -5.09 -0.25 -22.00
N CYS A 36 -4.44 0.86 -22.36
CA CYS A 36 -3.00 0.92 -22.61
C CYS A 36 -2.19 0.52 -21.37
N GLN A 37 -2.58 0.98 -20.17
CA GLN A 37 -1.91 0.58 -18.93
C GLN A 37 -2.01 -0.93 -18.69
N ARG A 38 -3.19 -1.54 -18.87
CA ARG A 38 -3.40 -2.99 -18.71
C ARG A 38 -2.58 -3.80 -19.71
N PHE A 39 -2.54 -3.36 -20.97
CA PHE A 39 -1.73 -3.99 -22.01
C PHE A 39 -0.24 -3.94 -21.63
N LEU A 40 0.30 -2.75 -21.36
CA LEU A 40 1.72 -2.58 -21.03
C LEU A 40 2.12 -3.35 -19.76
N GLN A 41 1.26 -3.38 -18.74
CA GLN A 41 1.49 -4.17 -17.51
C GLN A 41 1.62 -5.67 -17.79
N ALA A 42 0.82 -6.23 -18.72
CA ALA A 42 0.85 -7.65 -19.04
C ALA A 42 2.13 -8.09 -19.79
N PHE A 43 2.77 -7.16 -20.52
CA PHE A 43 4.00 -7.41 -21.27
C PHE A 43 5.27 -6.91 -20.56
N GLN A 44 5.14 -6.36 -19.35
CA GLN A 44 6.28 -5.84 -18.61
C GLN A 44 7.20 -6.97 -18.11
N ARG A 45 8.48 -6.95 -18.52
CA ARG A 45 9.47 -7.99 -18.20
C ARG A 45 9.74 -8.10 -16.70
N LYS A 46 9.93 -6.96 -16.04
CA LYS A 46 10.10 -6.85 -14.59
C LYS A 46 8.73 -6.55 -13.97
N PRO A 47 8.24 -7.33 -12.98
CA PRO A 47 7.08 -6.91 -12.22
C PRO A 47 7.39 -5.54 -11.61
N LYS A 48 6.50 -4.56 -11.80
CA LYS A 48 6.53 -3.35 -10.97
C LYS A 48 6.38 -3.76 -9.51
N LEU A 49 6.87 -2.92 -8.59
CA LEU A 49 6.69 -3.10 -7.14
C LEU A 49 5.30 -3.64 -6.83
N LYS A 50 5.24 -4.62 -5.92
CA LYS A 50 4.01 -5.25 -5.43
C LYS A 50 2.93 -4.18 -5.24
N HIS A 51 1.82 -4.32 -5.97
CA HIS A 51 0.76 -3.32 -5.89
C HIS A 51 0.03 -3.51 -4.57
N LEU A 52 0.18 -2.54 -3.66
CA LEU A 52 -0.46 -2.56 -2.36
C LEU A 52 -1.97 -2.36 -2.54
N VAL A 53 -2.74 -3.24 -1.91
CA VAL A 53 -4.19 -3.10 -1.79
C VAL A 53 -4.48 -2.36 -0.50
N ARG A 54 -5.24 -1.27 -0.59
CA ARG A 54 -5.61 -0.45 0.56
C ARG A 54 -7.11 -0.38 0.74
N LEU A 55 -7.52 -0.38 2.00
CA LEU A 55 -8.86 -0.05 2.42
C LEU A 55 -8.95 1.46 2.65
N THR A 56 -9.38 2.21 1.62
CA THR A 56 -9.35 3.68 1.62
C THR A 56 -10.50 4.33 2.38
N ASN A 57 -11.61 3.61 2.56
CA ASN A 57 -12.87 4.16 3.10
C ASN A 57 -13.27 3.47 4.43
N ALA A 58 -12.30 3.03 5.23
CA ALA A 58 -12.59 2.50 6.55
C ALA A 58 -12.73 3.62 7.58
N VAL A 59 -13.89 3.70 8.23
CA VAL A 59 -14.11 4.67 9.32
C VAL A 59 -13.39 4.22 10.59
N HIS A 60 -13.54 2.95 10.97
CA HIS A 60 -12.83 2.32 12.10
C HIS A 60 -12.38 0.91 11.70
N THR A 61 -11.19 0.50 12.14
CA THR A 61 -10.67 -0.85 11.88
C THR A 61 -10.08 -1.45 13.14
N ALA A 62 -10.38 -2.73 13.39
CA ALA A 62 -9.76 -3.53 14.44
C ALA A 62 -8.99 -4.70 13.81
N VAL A 63 -7.78 -4.96 14.30
CA VAL A 63 -6.89 -6.01 13.80
C VAL A 63 -6.57 -6.96 14.95
N PHE A 64 -6.83 -8.25 14.74
CA PHE A 64 -6.61 -9.30 15.74
C PHE A 64 -5.53 -10.26 15.26
N ALA A 65 -4.53 -10.49 16.09
CA ALA A 65 -3.49 -11.49 15.85
C ALA A 65 -2.84 -11.93 17.17
N PRO A 66 -2.49 -13.22 17.32
CA PRO A 66 -1.75 -13.70 18.49
C PRO A 66 -0.41 -12.97 18.71
N SER A 67 0.12 -13.08 19.91
CA SER A 67 1.50 -12.64 20.19
C SER A 67 2.49 -13.40 19.29
N GLY A 68 3.48 -12.68 18.74
CA GLY A 68 4.46 -13.26 17.80
C GLY A 68 3.98 -13.42 16.36
N ALA A 69 2.69 -13.20 16.05
CA ALA A 69 2.16 -13.35 14.68
C ALA A 69 2.57 -12.22 13.69
N GLY A 70 3.42 -11.29 14.12
CA GLY A 70 3.94 -10.24 13.24
C GLY A 70 2.99 -9.07 12.97
N LYS A 71 1.97 -8.82 13.82
CA LYS A 71 1.05 -7.66 13.63
C LYS A 71 1.77 -6.32 13.50
N ASN A 72 2.92 -6.15 14.13
CA ASN A 72 3.70 -4.92 14.04
C ASN A 72 4.33 -4.76 12.65
N VAL A 73 5.16 -5.73 12.26
CA VAL A 73 5.91 -5.72 11.00
C VAL A 73 5.01 -5.82 9.76
N SER A 74 3.84 -6.47 9.88
CA SER A 74 2.95 -6.68 8.72
C SER A 74 1.91 -5.57 8.55
N ILE A 75 1.56 -4.84 9.61
CA ILE A 75 0.46 -3.87 9.57
C ILE A 75 0.88 -2.51 10.15
N VAL A 76 1.28 -2.45 11.42
CA VAL A 76 1.53 -1.18 12.12
C VAL A 76 2.69 -0.39 11.50
N GLU A 77 3.86 -1.02 11.39
CA GLU A 77 5.05 -0.37 10.85
C GLU A 77 4.87 0.04 9.38
N PRO A 78 4.39 -0.84 8.46
CA PRO A 78 4.08 -0.42 7.09
C PRO A 78 3.04 0.69 7.01
N PHE A 79 2.05 0.72 7.90
CA PHE A 79 1.06 1.79 7.94
C PHE A 79 1.71 3.12 8.33
N LEU A 80 2.54 3.15 9.38
CA LEU A 80 3.25 4.36 9.81
C LEU A 80 4.31 4.84 8.80
N LEU A 81 4.90 3.96 8.01
CA LEU A 81 5.88 4.33 6.98
C LEU A 81 5.25 4.74 5.64
N THR A 82 3.95 4.51 5.43
CA THR A 82 3.32 4.78 4.12
C THR A 82 2.09 5.65 4.17
N SER A 83 1.46 5.81 5.33
CA SER A 83 0.37 6.77 5.53
C SER A 83 0.94 8.14 5.83
N ASP A 84 0.64 9.11 4.96
CA ASP A 84 0.98 10.52 5.13
C ASP A 84 -0.05 11.29 5.97
N GLU A 85 -1.08 10.60 6.46
CA GLU A 85 -2.04 11.14 7.42
C GLU A 85 -1.40 11.34 8.79
N SER A 86 -1.87 12.36 9.52
CA SER A 86 -1.50 12.57 10.92
C SER A 86 -2.05 11.43 11.79
N CYS A 87 -1.29 10.99 12.79
CA CYS A 87 -1.69 9.91 13.67
C CYS A 87 -1.24 10.16 15.11
N ILE A 88 -2.00 9.62 16.06
CA ILE A 88 -1.61 9.46 17.46
C ILE A 88 -1.42 7.98 17.70
N VAL A 89 -0.26 7.59 18.22
CA VAL A 89 0.11 6.18 18.41
C VAL A 89 0.38 5.92 19.88
N THR A 90 -0.42 5.04 20.48
CA THR A 90 -0.13 4.52 21.82
C THR A 90 0.93 3.43 21.71
N ASP A 91 2.19 3.82 21.86
CA ASP A 91 3.34 2.93 21.75
C ASP A 91 3.94 2.60 23.12
N ILE A 92 3.35 1.61 23.80
CA ILE A 92 3.73 1.19 25.17
C ILE A 92 5.22 0.82 25.26
N LYS A 93 5.81 0.31 24.17
CA LYS A 93 7.20 -0.14 24.14
C LYS A 93 8.18 0.87 23.54
N GLY A 94 7.69 1.87 22.81
CA GLY A 94 8.52 2.83 22.08
C GLY A 94 9.16 2.27 20.80
N GLU A 95 8.84 1.03 20.40
CA GLU A 95 9.45 0.37 19.23
C GLU A 95 8.98 1.03 17.91
N ASN A 96 7.72 1.46 17.84
CA ASN A 96 7.15 2.07 16.65
C ASN A 96 7.69 3.48 16.44
N ALA A 97 7.77 4.28 17.51
CA ALA A 97 8.38 5.60 17.45
C ALA A 97 9.85 5.48 17.00
N LYS A 98 10.62 4.59 17.63
CA LYS A 98 12.03 4.37 17.29
C LYS A 98 12.27 3.98 15.83
N LEU A 99 11.36 3.20 15.23
CA LEU A 99 11.51 2.72 13.85
C LEU A 99 10.97 3.70 12.79
N THR A 100 10.03 4.57 13.16
CA THR A 100 9.25 5.32 12.15
C THR A 100 9.27 6.84 12.32
N ALA A 101 9.65 7.38 13.48
CA ALA A 101 9.62 8.83 13.74
C ALA A 101 10.49 9.62 12.75
N ASP A 102 11.75 9.21 12.57
CA ASP A 102 12.69 9.89 11.67
C ASP A 102 12.19 9.89 10.22
N PHE A 103 11.69 8.75 9.74
CA PHE A 103 11.10 8.67 8.40
C PHE A 103 9.89 9.59 8.25
N ARG A 104 9.00 9.61 9.25
CA ARG A 104 7.81 10.47 9.22
C ARG A 104 8.19 11.96 9.28
N GLN A 105 9.27 12.31 9.97
CA GLN A 105 9.79 13.68 10.01
C GLN A 105 10.46 14.08 8.70
N GLU A 106 11.44 13.30 8.24
CA GLU A 106 12.32 13.67 7.14
C GLU A 106 11.68 13.45 5.77
N VAL A 107 10.93 12.35 5.61
CA VAL A 107 10.37 11.94 4.30
C VAL A 107 8.92 12.38 4.16
N LEU A 108 8.11 12.27 5.21
CA LEU A 108 6.71 12.70 5.18
C LEU A 108 6.52 14.16 5.63
N GLY A 109 7.56 14.81 6.17
CA GLY A 109 7.51 16.22 6.56
C GLY A 109 6.65 16.49 7.79
N GLN A 110 6.43 15.49 8.64
CA GLN A 110 5.52 15.59 9.77
C GLN A 110 6.24 16.04 11.05
N LYS A 111 5.54 16.78 11.90
CA LYS A 111 6.03 17.11 13.24
C LYS A 111 5.86 15.90 14.16
N ILE A 112 6.95 15.48 14.80
CA ILE A 112 6.93 14.47 15.86
C ILE A 112 6.91 15.19 17.21
N ILE A 113 6.04 14.72 18.12
CA ILE A 113 5.82 15.27 19.47
C ILE A 113 6.11 14.17 20.48
#